data_AF-A0A3M7CPB7-F1
#
_entry.id   AF-A0A3M7CPB7-F1
#
_cell.length_a   1.000
_cell.length_b   1.000
_cell.length_c   1.000
_cell.angle_alpha   90.00
_cell.angle_beta   90.00
_cell.angle_gamma   90.00
#
_symmetry.space_group_name_H-M   'P 1'
#
loop_
_entity.id
_entity.type
_entity.pdbx_description
1 polymer ?
#
loop_
_entity_poly.entity_id
_entity_poly.type
_entity_poly.pdbx_seq_one_letter_code
_entity_poly.pdbx_strand_id
1 'polypeptide(L)'
;MSNPLDTDAGSELFSNYEAELKLIQADLSQKLDQIPDLQGEPRKAAISQADRALEEAKELLDSMRLEKQSIPQASKVKVNQRFRNYETDIDAAKRQLTTLRDDRQALFGKRYRDDPTNASSAGDQQLEQRQQLLSGTDRLERSSGRLRESQRIALETEDIGRNTLADLGRQRETIEHTRGTLLESEGMATNKIITIAIITILVILIIAVIRPSSCGMSITEPNAASTATTVTRVWF
;
A
#
# COMPACT_ATOMS: atom_id res chain seq x y z
N MET A 1 9.07 17.08 18.91
CA MET A 1 8.25 17.76 17.89
C MET A 1 8.26 16.83 16.68
N SER A 2 7.22 16.05 16.48
CA SER A 2 7.07 15.19 15.29
C SER A 2 6.85 16.08 14.06
N ASN A 3 7.56 15.79 12.98
CA ASN A 3 7.47 16.55 11.73
C ASN A 3 6.09 16.27 11.09
N PRO A 4 5.32 17.30 10.66
CA PRO A 4 4.01 17.09 10.04
C PRO A 4 4.03 16.21 8.78
N LEU A 5 5.19 16.14 8.09
CA LEU A 5 5.39 15.25 6.95
C LEU A 5 5.46 13.76 7.36
N ASP A 6 6.04 13.44 8.52
CA ASP A 6 6.13 12.05 9.01
C ASP A 6 4.77 11.54 9.49
N THR A 7 3.90 12.45 9.94
CA THR A 7 2.53 12.11 10.37
C THR A 7 1.57 11.82 9.23
N ASP A 8 1.78 12.41 8.06
CA ASP A 8 0.99 12.12 6.86
C ASP A 8 1.43 10.79 6.25
N ALA A 9 2.75 10.57 6.14
CA ALA A 9 3.33 9.32 5.66
C ALA A 9 2.89 8.09 6.48
N GLY A 10 2.85 8.18 7.82
CA GLY A 10 2.37 7.07 8.65
C GLY A 10 0.87 6.78 8.52
N SER A 11 0.07 7.79 8.19
CA SER A 11 -1.35 7.61 7.89
C SER A 11 -1.57 6.97 6.52
N GLU A 12 -0.78 7.36 5.52
CA GLU A 12 -0.83 6.77 4.17
C GLU A 12 -0.39 5.30 4.16
N LEU A 13 0.70 4.96 4.84
CA LEU A 13 1.17 3.57 4.98
C LEU A 13 0.12 2.70 5.65
N PHE A 14 -0.48 3.18 6.74
CA PHE A 14 -1.58 2.47 7.40
C PHE A 14 -2.76 2.24 6.45
N SER A 15 -3.12 3.25 5.65
CA SER A 15 -4.22 3.13 4.67
C SER A 15 -3.92 2.11 3.57
N ASN A 16 -2.66 2.02 3.12
CA ASN A 16 -2.24 1.04 2.13
C ASN A 16 -2.33 -0.39 2.68
N TYR A 17 -1.79 -0.63 3.88
CA TYR A 17 -1.92 -1.94 4.54
C TYR A 17 -3.38 -2.29 4.83
N GLU A 18 -4.21 -1.31 5.20
CA GLU A 18 -5.64 -1.51 5.41
C GLU A 18 -6.35 -1.94 4.11
N ALA A 19 -6.02 -1.32 2.97
CA ALA A 19 -6.59 -1.71 1.68
C ALA A 19 -6.16 -3.13 1.26
N GLU A 20 -4.89 -3.47 1.46
CA GLU A 20 -4.36 -4.81 1.17
C GLU A 20 -5.01 -5.88 2.06
N LEU A 21 -5.13 -5.61 3.36
CA LEU A 21 -5.77 -6.53 4.31
C LEU A 21 -7.22 -6.83 3.90
N LYS A 22 -7.97 -5.83 3.43
CA LYS A 22 -9.34 -6.04 2.97
C LYS A 22 -9.44 -6.94 1.75
N LEU A 23 -8.50 -6.84 0.82
CA LEU A 23 -8.45 -7.74 -0.34
C LEU A 23 -8.20 -9.19 0.10
N ILE A 24 -7.25 -9.39 1.02
CA ILE A 24 -6.95 -10.73 1.55
C ILE A 24 -8.11 -11.27 2.38
N GLN A 25 -8.79 -10.44 3.17
CA GLN A 25 -10.00 -10.83 3.90
C GLN A 25 -11.11 -11.30 2.97
N ALA A 26 -11.33 -10.59 1.85
CA ALA A 26 -12.30 -11.00 0.85
C ALA A 26 -11.92 -12.35 0.21
N ASP A 27 -10.67 -12.54 -0.20
CA ASP A 27 -10.19 -13.83 -0.73
C ASP A 27 -10.30 -14.98 0.30
N LEU A 28 -9.92 -14.72 1.54
CA LEU A 28 -10.02 -15.69 2.63
C LEU A 28 -11.47 -16.08 2.90
N SER A 29 -12.39 -15.11 2.99
CA SER A 29 -13.83 -15.38 3.17
C SER A 29 -14.39 -16.23 2.03
N GLN A 30 -14.04 -15.91 0.78
CA GLN A 30 -14.46 -16.66 -0.40
C GLN A 30 -13.95 -18.11 -0.37
N LYS A 31 -12.70 -18.33 0.03
CA LYS A 31 -12.13 -19.68 0.18
C LYS A 31 -12.80 -20.47 1.31
N LEU A 32 -13.01 -19.86 2.47
CA LEU A 32 -13.70 -20.49 3.61
C LEU A 32 -15.11 -20.95 3.23
N ASP A 33 -15.79 -20.14 2.43
CA ASP A 33 -17.11 -20.44 1.89
C ASP A 33 -17.13 -21.60 0.90
N GLN A 34 -16.07 -21.78 0.10
CA GLN A 34 -15.98 -22.84 -0.91
C GLN A 34 -15.55 -24.20 -0.32
N ILE A 35 -14.73 -24.22 0.73
CA ILE A 35 -14.17 -25.45 1.32
C ILE A 35 -15.24 -26.51 1.70
N PRO A 36 -16.42 -26.16 2.25
CA PRO A 36 -17.48 -27.13 2.54
C PRO A 36 -18.02 -27.89 1.33
N ASP A 37 -17.99 -27.28 0.14
CA ASP A 37 -18.55 -27.86 -1.09
C ASP A 37 -17.52 -28.75 -1.83
N LEU A 38 -16.23 -28.59 -1.51
CA LEU A 38 -15.14 -29.35 -2.09
C LEU A 38 -14.90 -30.66 -1.33
N GLN A 39 -14.43 -31.71 -2.03
CA GLN A 39 -14.06 -32.99 -1.43
C GLN A 39 -12.70 -33.48 -1.91
N GLY A 40 -12.06 -34.40 -1.16
CA GLY A 40 -10.81 -35.03 -1.57
C GLY A 40 -9.63 -34.07 -1.72
N GLU A 41 -8.91 -34.17 -2.84
CA GLU A 41 -7.74 -33.37 -3.17
C GLU A 41 -8.00 -31.86 -3.35
N PRO A 42 -9.02 -31.40 -4.12
CA PRO A 42 -9.29 -29.97 -4.26
C PRO A 42 -9.64 -29.29 -2.93
N ARG A 43 -10.31 -30.01 -2.01
CA ARG A 43 -10.54 -29.49 -0.65
C ARG A 43 -9.25 -29.28 0.13
N LYS A 44 -8.30 -30.23 0.04
CA LYS A 44 -6.99 -30.12 0.69
C LYS A 44 -6.20 -28.94 0.12
N ALA A 45 -6.25 -28.73 -1.19
CA ALA A 45 -5.64 -27.58 -1.84
C ALA A 45 -6.27 -26.25 -1.39
N ALA A 46 -7.60 -26.17 -1.34
CA ALA A 46 -8.33 -24.98 -0.88
C ALA A 46 -8.01 -24.62 0.58
N ILE A 47 -7.92 -25.61 1.47
CA ILE A 47 -7.51 -25.39 2.87
C ILE A 47 -6.10 -24.83 2.95
N SER A 48 -5.15 -25.42 2.21
CA SER A 48 -3.76 -24.95 2.17
C SER A 48 -3.66 -23.51 1.62
N GLN A 49 -4.47 -23.17 0.61
CA GLN A 49 -4.54 -21.81 0.07
C GLN A 49 -5.17 -20.82 1.06
N ALA A 50 -6.17 -21.25 1.84
CA ALA A 50 -6.75 -20.45 2.90
C ALA A 50 -5.77 -20.24 4.07
N ASP A 51 -4.99 -21.25 4.43
CA ASP A 51 -3.93 -21.13 5.45
C ASP A 51 -2.88 -20.08 5.05
N ARG A 52 -2.48 -20.05 3.77
CA ARG A 52 -1.52 -19.05 3.26
C ARG A 52 -2.09 -17.64 3.31
N ALA A 53 -3.32 -17.44 2.82
CA ALA A 53 -3.98 -16.14 2.87
C ALA A 53 -4.18 -15.66 4.32
N LEU A 54 -4.47 -16.59 5.23
CA LEU A 54 -4.61 -16.28 6.65
C LEU A 54 -3.28 -15.87 7.29
N GLU A 55 -2.15 -16.44 6.88
CA GLU A 55 -0.84 -16.03 7.36
C GLU A 55 -0.46 -14.65 6.83
N GLU A 56 -0.68 -14.41 5.54
CA GLU A 56 -0.47 -13.09 4.90
C GLU A 56 -1.31 -11.99 5.58
N ALA A 57 -2.57 -12.29 5.92
CA ALA A 57 -3.42 -11.36 6.67
C ALA A 57 -2.87 -11.04 8.07
N LYS A 58 -2.22 -12.00 8.75
CA LYS A 58 -1.58 -11.75 10.04
C LYS A 58 -0.33 -10.89 9.91
N GLU A 59 0.48 -11.13 8.87
CA GLU A 59 1.67 -10.33 8.60
C GLU A 59 1.29 -8.86 8.36
N LEU A 60 0.18 -8.61 7.65
CA LEU A 60 -0.38 -7.27 7.49
C LEU A 60 -0.90 -6.68 8.80
N LEU A 61 -1.59 -7.45 9.64
CA LEU A 61 -2.00 -6.99 10.97
C LEU A 61 -0.81 -6.60 11.84
N ASP A 62 0.27 -7.36 11.80
CA ASP A 62 1.50 -7.05 12.53
C ASP A 62 2.15 -5.77 12.00
N SER A 63 2.19 -5.60 10.68
CA SER A 63 2.67 -4.37 10.02
C SER A 63 1.84 -3.15 10.40
N MET A 64 0.50 -3.26 10.37
CA MET A 64 -0.42 -2.23 10.83
C MET A 64 -0.26 -1.91 12.32
N ARG A 65 0.09 -2.91 13.14
CA ARG A 65 0.33 -2.73 14.59
C ARG A 65 1.60 -1.93 14.87
N LEU A 66 2.62 -2.05 14.02
CA LEU A 66 3.82 -1.21 14.08
C LEU A 66 3.48 0.21 13.63
N GLU A 67 2.80 0.35 12.49
CA GLU A 67 2.50 1.66 11.90
C GLU A 67 1.54 2.50 12.76
N LYS A 68 0.56 1.90 13.43
CA LYS A 68 -0.37 2.66 14.29
C LYS A 68 0.31 3.41 15.46
N GLN A 69 1.56 3.09 15.75
CA GLN A 69 2.34 3.78 16.78
C GLN A 69 2.77 5.18 16.32
N SER A 70 3.05 5.36 15.03
CA SER A 70 3.45 6.62 14.40
C SER A 70 2.29 7.61 14.24
N ILE A 71 1.04 7.11 14.30
CA ILE A 71 -0.18 7.88 14.03
C ILE A 71 -0.45 8.97 15.10
N PRO A 72 -0.82 10.21 14.68
CA PRO A 72 -1.22 11.30 15.57
C PRO A 72 -2.38 10.94 16.52
N GLN A 73 -2.35 11.51 17.73
CA GLN A 73 -3.38 11.25 18.75
C GLN A 73 -4.81 11.58 18.28
N ALA A 74 -4.99 12.56 17.41
CA ALA A 74 -6.29 12.99 16.89
C ALA A 74 -7.01 11.89 16.08
N SER A 75 -6.29 11.08 15.30
CA SER A 75 -6.85 10.00 14.47
C SER A 75 -6.72 8.61 15.12
N LYS A 76 -5.86 8.48 16.13
CA LYS A 76 -5.50 7.21 16.79
C LYS A 76 -6.69 6.44 17.35
N VAL A 77 -7.71 7.12 17.87
CA VAL A 77 -8.92 6.47 18.44
C VAL A 77 -9.67 5.68 17.37
N LYS A 78 -9.94 6.31 16.22
CA LYS A 78 -10.65 5.66 15.09
C LYS A 78 -9.82 4.53 14.50
N VAL A 79 -8.52 4.74 14.35
CA VAL A 79 -7.59 3.72 13.82
C VAL A 79 -7.55 2.49 14.72
N ASN A 80 -7.43 2.68 16.05
CA ASN A 80 -7.42 1.56 17.00
C ASN A 80 -8.72 0.77 16.99
N GLN A 81 -9.87 1.42 16.82
CA GLN A 81 -11.15 0.73 16.72
C GLN A 81 -11.20 -0.17 15.48
N ARG A 82 -10.83 0.36 14.31
CA ARG A 82 -10.78 -0.41 13.06
C ARG A 82 -9.80 -1.58 13.16
N PHE A 83 -8.62 -1.33 13.72
CA PHE A 83 -7.60 -2.38 13.94
C PHE A 83 -8.13 -3.54 14.79
N ARG A 84 -8.85 -3.26 15.89
CA ARG A 84 -9.45 -4.30 16.74
C ARG A 84 -10.54 -5.10 16.01
N ASN A 85 -11.31 -4.45 15.14
CA ASN A 85 -12.30 -5.14 14.33
C ASN A 85 -11.58 -6.12 13.38
N TYR A 86 -10.53 -5.68 12.69
CA TYR A 86 -9.74 -6.55 11.82
C TYR A 86 -9.09 -7.72 12.57
N GLU A 87 -8.53 -7.50 13.77
CA GLU A 87 -8.04 -8.58 14.64
C GLU A 87 -9.15 -9.62 14.92
N THR A 88 -10.35 -9.15 15.25
CA THR A 88 -11.50 -10.00 15.57
C THR A 88 -11.94 -10.82 14.35
N ASP A 89 -11.97 -10.20 13.17
CA ASP A 89 -12.39 -10.84 11.92
C ASP A 89 -11.39 -11.92 11.48
N ILE A 90 -10.08 -11.63 11.56
CA ILE A 90 -9.03 -12.61 11.24
C ILE A 90 -9.03 -13.76 12.26
N ASP A 91 -9.26 -13.49 13.54
CA ASP A 91 -9.42 -14.53 14.56
C ASP A 91 -10.65 -15.41 14.31
N ALA A 92 -11.77 -14.82 13.87
CA ALA A 92 -12.95 -15.57 13.48
C ALA A 92 -12.68 -16.48 12.28
N ALA A 93 -12.04 -15.95 11.24
CA ALA A 93 -11.63 -16.71 10.05
C ALA A 93 -10.69 -17.88 10.41
N LYS A 94 -9.74 -17.64 11.33
CA LYS A 94 -8.84 -18.69 11.85
C LYS A 94 -9.59 -19.83 12.53
N ARG A 95 -10.57 -19.50 13.38
CA ARG A 95 -11.40 -20.51 14.05
C ARG A 95 -12.21 -21.32 13.05
N GLN A 96 -12.84 -20.65 12.09
CA GLN A 96 -13.58 -21.31 11.01
C GLN A 96 -12.71 -22.27 10.19
N LEU A 97 -11.51 -21.83 9.78
CA LEU A 97 -10.56 -22.66 9.03
C LEU A 97 -10.15 -23.90 9.84
N THR A 98 -9.91 -23.73 11.14
CA THR A 98 -9.58 -24.83 12.05
C THR A 98 -10.71 -25.85 12.13
N THR A 99 -11.96 -25.41 12.30
CA THR A 99 -13.13 -26.30 12.28
C THR A 99 -13.24 -27.07 10.96
N LEU A 100 -13.11 -26.38 9.82
CA LEU A 100 -13.20 -27.01 8.50
C LEU A 100 -12.08 -28.04 8.26
N ARG A 101 -10.90 -27.81 8.83
CA ARG A 101 -9.78 -28.75 8.77
C ARG A 101 -10.07 -29.99 9.61
N ASP A 102 -10.53 -29.80 10.84
CA ASP A 102 -10.74 -30.88 11.81
C ASP A 102 -11.94 -31.78 11.42
N ASP A 103 -12.99 -31.22 10.80
CA ASP A 103 -14.11 -31.98 10.21
C ASP A 103 -13.64 -33.04 9.19
N ARG A 104 -12.56 -32.76 8.45
CA ARG A 104 -11.95 -33.73 7.53
C ARG A 104 -11.37 -34.92 8.29
N GLN A 105 -10.64 -34.67 9.37
CA GLN A 105 -10.06 -35.73 10.18
C GLN A 105 -11.15 -36.56 10.83
N ALA A 106 -12.26 -35.96 11.24
CA ALA A 106 -13.41 -36.69 11.77
C ALA A 106 -14.09 -37.57 10.70
N LEU A 107 -14.36 -37.03 9.50
CA LEU A 107 -15.04 -37.74 8.40
C LEU A 107 -14.20 -38.87 7.79
N PHE A 108 -12.89 -38.68 7.62
CA PHE A 108 -12.00 -39.68 7.03
C PHE A 108 -11.31 -40.57 8.09
N GLY A 109 -11.12 -40.07 9.31
CA GLY A 109 -10.54 -40.83 10.43
C GLY A 109 -11.51 -41.81 11.09
N LYS A 110 -12.83 -41.60 10.99
CA LYS A 110 -13.84 -42.60 11.37
C LYS A 110 -14.00 -43.71 10.33
N ARG A 111 -14.02 -43.38 9.03
CA ARG A 111 -14.23 -44.36 7.95
C ARG A 111 -13.13 -45.41 7.82
N TYR A 112 -11.93 -45.17 8.35
CA TYR A 112 -10.86 -46.17 8.34
C TYR A 112 -10.90 -47.12 9.56
N ARG A 113 -11.81 -46.91 10.52
CA ARG A 113 -11.88 -47.72 11.75
C ARG A 113 -13.11 -48.61 11.88
N ASP A 114 -14.12 -48.49 11.03
CA ASP A 114 -15.33 -49.32 11.15
C ASP A 114 -15.35 -50.44 10.09
N ASP A 115 -14.97 -51.63 10.55
CA ASP A 115 -15.11 -52.97 9.96
C ASP A 115 -16.61 -53.37 9.81
N PRO A 116 -16.98 -54.30 8.91
CA PRO A 116 -18.28 -54.36 8.26
C PRO A 116 -19.22 -55.34 8.97
N THR A 117 -19.94 -54.89 10.00
CA THR A 117 -21.07 -55.67 10.53
C THR A 117 -22.17 -54.76 11.06
N ASN A 118 -23.12 -54.37 10.22
CA ASN A 118 -24.48 -54.23 10.75
C ASN A 118 -25.57 -54.39 9.70
N ALA A 119 -26.36 -55.44 9.93
CA ALA A 119 -27.59 -55.76 9.26
C ALA A 119 -28.75 -55.09 10.03
N SER A 120 -29.26 -53.96 9.54
CA SER A 120 -30.56 -53.42 9.98
C SER A 120 -31.16 -52.44 8.96
N SER A 121 -31.60 -52.96 7.81
CA SER A 121 -31.93 -52.19 6.61
C SER A 121 -33.29 -51.44 6.59
N ALA A 122 -34.06 -51.39 7.68
CA ALA A 122 -35.37 -50.71 7.70
C ALA A 122 -35.41 -49.43 8.56
N GLY A 123 -34.71 -49.41 9.70
CA GLY A 123 -34.58 -48.20 10.54
C GLY A 123 -33.59 -47.19 9.95
N ASP A 124 -32.55 -47.68 9.29
CA ASP A 124 -31.51 -46.85 8.66
C ASP A 124 -32.04 -46.03 7.48
N GLN A 125 -32.95 -46.57 6.67
CA GLN A 125 -33.49 -45.83 5.52
C GLN A 125 -34.33 -44.61 5.94
N GLN A 126 -35.09 -44.72 7.03
CA GLN A 126 -35.83 -43.58 7.59
C GLN A 126 -34.90 -42.58 8.29
N LEU A 127 -33.82 -43.05 8.93
CA LEU A 127 -32.79 -42.19 9.49
C LEU A 127 -32.01 -41.45 8.40
N GLU A 128 -31.64 -42.14 7.32
CA GLU A 128 -30.95 -41.57 6.15
C GLU A 128 -31.82 -40.53 5.44
N GLN A 129 -33.10 -40.80 5.20
CA GLN A 129 -34.01 -39.80 4.62
C GLN A 129 -34.13 -38.56 5.52
N ARG A 130 -34.21 -38.74 6.83
CA ARG A 130 -34.28 -37.61 7.79
C ARG A 130 -32.97 -36.83 7.84
N GLN A 131 -31.83 -37.51 7.81
CA GLN A 131 -30.50 -36.89 7.70
C GLN A 131 -30.34 -36.14 6.37
N GLN A 132 -30.88 -36.70 5.27
CA GLN A 132 -30.83 -36.06 3.96
C GLN A 132 -31.69 -34.79 3.92
N LEU A 133 -32.89 -34.80 4.51
CA LEU A 133 -33.74 -33.62 4.63
C LEU A 133 -33.12 -32.55 5.54
N LEU A 134 -32.53 -32.94 6.67
CA LEU A 134 -31.77 -32.02 7.54
C LEU A 134 -30.58 -31.41 6.80
N SER A 135 -29.81 -32.23 6.08
CA SER A 135 -28.68 -31.75 5.29
C SER A 135 -29.10 -30.81 4.15
N GLY A 136 -30.29 -31.00 3.60
CA GLY A 136 -30.88 -30.10 2.60
C GLY A 136 -31.23 -28.74 3.19
N THR A 137 -31.82 -28.72 4.39
CA THR A 137 -32.09 -27.50 5.17
C THR A 137 -30.79 -26.79 5.56
N ASP A 138 -29.80 -27.51 6.10
CA ASP A 138 -28.52 -26.92 6.52
C ASP A 138 -27.76 -26.32 5.34
N ARG A 139 -27.84 -26.94 4.16
CA ARG A 139 -27.24 -26.41 2.93
C ARG A 139 -27.94 -25.13 2.47
N LEU A 140 -29.27 -25.09 2.56
CA LEU A 140 -30.06 -23.91 2.19
C LEU A 140 -29.78 -22.75 3.14
N GLU A 141 -29.75 -23.01 4.44
CA GLU A 141 -29.46 -22.00 5.47
C GLU A 141 -28.03 -21.44 5.30
N ARG A 142 -27.04 -22.31 5.09
CA ARG A 142 -25.67 -21.89 4.74
C ARG A 142 -25.62 -21.09 3.45
N SER A 143 -26.31 -21.53 2.39
CA SER A 143 -26.36 -20.79 1.13
C SER A 143 -27.01 -19.41 1.30
N SER A 144 -28.08 -19.31 2.10
CA SER A 144 -28.72 -18.04 2.42
C SER A 144 -27.79 -17.12 3.23
N GLY A 145 -27.05 -17.67 4.19
CA GLY A 145 -26.01 -16.97 4.94
C GLY A 145 -24.92 -16.42 4.02
N ARG A 146 -24.38 -17.26 3.13
CA ARG A 146 -23.34 -16.88 2.14
C ARG A 146 -23.83 -15.79 1.19
N LEU A 147 -25.09 -15.84 0.75
CA LEU A 147 -25.67 -14.79 -0.10
C LEU A 147 -25.75 -13.43 0.62
N ARG A 148 -26.19 -13.43 1.88
CA ARG A 148 -26.24 -12.20 2.69
C ARG A 148 -24.85 -11.63 2.93
N GLU A 149 -23.89 -12.52 3.22
CA GLU A 149 -22.51 -12.14 3.44
C GLU A 149 -21.85 -11.62 2.16
N SER A 150 -22.07 -12.28 1.02
CA SER A 150 -21.61 -11.81 -0.29
C SER A 150 -22.21 -10.45 -0.65
N GLN A 151 -23.48 -10.20 -0.34
CA GLN A 151 -24.08 -8.89 -0.51
C GLN A 151 -23.41 -7.82 0.37
N ARG A 152 -23.10 -8.15 1.63
CA ARG A 152 -22.39 -7.25 2.54
C ARG A 152 -20.99 -6.92 2.02
N ILE A 153 -20.22 -7.94 1.63
CA ILE A 153 -18.86 -7.78 1.09
C ILE A 153 -18.88 -7.00 -0.23
N ALA A 154 -19.87 -7.24 -1.10
CA ALA A 154 -20.01 -6.50 -2.36
C ALA A 154 -20.28 -5.01 -2.11
N LEU A 155 -21.13 -4.67 -1.15
CA LEU A 155 -21.38 -3.27 -0.76
C LEU A 155 -20.12 -2.62 -0.17
N GLU A 156 -19.38 -3.34 0.68
CA GLU A 156 -18.12 -2.86 1.22
C GLU A 156 -17.06 -2.65 0.11
N THR A 157 -17.01 -3.56 -0.86
CA THR A 157 -16.11 -3.45 -2.02
C THR A 157 -16.48 -2.28 -2.92
N GLU A 158 -17.78 -2.02 -3.12
CA GLU A 158 -18.26 -0.84 -3.84
C GLU A 158 -17.81 0.45 -3.13
N ASP A 159 -17.92 0.51 -1.81
CA ASP A 159 -17.48 1.65 -1.02
C ASP A 159 -15.96 1.89 -1.10
N ILE A 160 -15.16 0.81 -1.07
CA ILE A 160 -13.71 0.91 -1.31
C ILE A 160 -13.44 1.43 -2.72
N GLY A 161 -14.08 0.85 -3.74
CA GLY A 161 -13.92 1.28 -5.13
C GLY A 161 -14.30 2.75 -5.35
N ARG A 162 -15.38 3.20 -4.70
CA ARG A 162 -15.83 4.61 -4.70
C ARG A 162 -14.77 5.53 -4.12
N ASN A 163 -14.16 5.15 -2.99
CA ASN A 163 -13.09 5.93 -2.36
C ASN A 163 -11.82 5.94 -3.22
N THR A 164 -11.41 4.80 -3.78
CA THR A 164 -10.26 4.72 -4.70
C THR A 164 -10.46 5.61 -5.92
N LEU A 165 -11.65 5.62 -6.52
CA LEU A 165 -11.97 6.52 -7.63
C LEU A 165 -11.94 8.00 -7.21
N ALA A 166 -12.41 8.32 -6.01
CA ALA A 166 -12.33 9.69 -5.47
C ALA A 166 -10.87 10.13 -5.27
N ASP A 167 -10.02 9.24 -4.75
CA ASP A 167 -8.60 9.51 -4.56
C ASP A 167 -7.85 9.67 -5.89
N LEU A 168 -8.13 8.81 -6.87
CA LEU A 168 -7.61 8.97 -8.24
C LEU A 168 -8.05 10.30 -8.87
N GLY A 169 -9.29 10.74 -8.59
CA GLY A 169 -9.79 12.04 -8.99
C GLY A 169 -8.99 13.20 -8.39
N ARG A 170 -8.74 13.17 -7.07
CA ARG A 170 -7.91 14.17 -6.37
C ARG A 170 -6.46 14.16 -6.86
N GLN A 171 -5.89 12.98 -7.09
CA GLN A 171 -4.55 12.83 -7.64
C GLN A 171 -4.46 13.45 -9.04
N ARG A 172 -5.47 13.22 -9.89
CA ARG A 172 -5.54 13.86 -11.22
C ARG A 172 -5.61 15.39 -11.10
N GLU A 173 -6.48 15.92 -10.24
CA GLU A 173 -6.59 17.37 -10.02
C GLU A 173 -5.26 17.98 -9.54
N THR A 174 -4.56 17.29 -8.65
CA THR A 174 -3.22 17.68 -8.20
C THR A 174 -2.20 17.68 -9.34
N ILE A 175 -2.23 16.67 -10.22
CA ILE A 175 -1.36 16.59 -11.40
C ILE A 175 -1.69 17.69 -12.42
N GLU A 176 -2.97 17.99 -12.65
CA GLU A 176 -3.40 19.08 -13.55
C GLU A 176 -3.02 20.44 -12.98
N HIS A 177 -3.21 20.67 -11.68
CA HIS A 177 -2.83 21.92 -11.00
C HIS A 177 -1.31 22.14 -11.00
N THR A 178 -0.52 21.10 -10.74
CA THR A 178 0.95 21.20 -10.81
C THR A 178 1.43 21.47 -12.24
N ARG A 179 0.84 20.84 -13.26
CA ARG A 179 1.12 21.17 -14.67
C ARG A 179 0.71 22.59 -15.05
N GLY A 180 -0.46 23.05 -14.63
CA GLY A 180 -0.93 24.41 -14.88
C GLY A 180 -0.02 25.46 -14.23
N THR A 181 0.36 25.23 -12.98
CA THR A 181 1.30 26.10 -12.24
C THR A 181 2.67 26.13 -12.92
N LEU A 182 3.17 24.99 -13.40
CA LEU A 182 4.44 24.94 -14.14
C LEU A 182 4.36 25.68 -15.47
N LEU A 183 3.29 25.53 -16.25
CA LEU A 183 3.11 26.24 -17.52
C LEU A 183 2.91 27.76 -17.33
N GLU A 184 2.16 28.16 -16.29
CA GLU A 184 1.96 29.57 -15.96
C GLU A 184 3.24 30.21 -15.39
N SER A 185 3.97 29.47 -14.56
CA SER A 185 5.28 29.88 -14.04
C SER A 185 6.33 29.96 -15.16
N GLU A 186 6.38 29.01 -16.09
CA GLU A 186 7.26 29.09 -17.25
C GLU A 186 6.89 30.30 -18.12
N GLY A 187 5.61 30.54 -18.42
CA GLY A 187 5.18 31.69 -19.23
C GLY A 187 5.47 33.06 -18.59
N MET A 188 5.23 33.24 -17.29
CA MET A 188 5.51 34.50 -16.61
C MET A 188 6.98 34.71 -16.26
N ALA A 189 7.67 33.65 -15.81
CA ALA A 189 9.08 33.75 -15.43
C ALA A 189 9.98 33.89 -16.66
N THR A 190 9.74 33.16 -17.75
CA THR A 190 10.55 33.27 -18.97
C THR A 190 10.48 34.67 -19.56
N ASN A 191 9.28 35.26 -19.71
CA ASN A 191 9.12 36.61 -20.26
C ASN A 191 9.80 37.68 -19.40
N LYS A 192 9.71 37.58 -18.06
CA LYS A 192 10.39 38.49 -17.13
C LYS A 192 11.91 38.30 -17.17
N ILE A 193 12.39 37.06 -17.16
CA ILE A 193 13.83 36.72 -17.20
C ILE A 193 14.45 37.17 -18.53
N ILE A 194 13.77 36.96 -19.66
CA ILE A 194 14.21 37.41 -20.99
C ILE A 194 14.32 38.93 -21.00
N THR A 195 13.33 39.64 -20.47
CA THR A 195 13.34 41.12 -20.42
C THR A 195 14.49 41.63 -19.56
N ILE A 196 14.71 41.06 -18.37
CA ILE A 196 15.82 41.42 -17.48
C ILE A 196 17.16 41.11 -18.15
N ALA A 197 17.30 39.96 -18.82
CA ALA A 197 18.52 39.58 -19.52
C ALA A 197 18.86 40.55 -20.68
N ILE A 198 17.86 41.00 -21.44
CA ILE A 198 18.07 42.00 -22.48
C ILE A 198 18.55 43.33 -21.88
N ILE A 199 17.90 43.79 -20.81
CA ILE A 199 18.27 45.04 -20.14
C ILE A 199 19.70 44.97 -19.58
N THR A 200 20.08 43.86 -18.93
CA THR A 200 21.43 43.71 -18.37
C THR A 200 22.50 43.67 -19.45
N ILE A 201 22.25 42.97 -20.57
CA ILE A 201 23.17 42.95 -21.73
C ILE A 201 23.34 44.34 -22.32
N LEU A 202 22.26 45.10 -22.51
CA LEU A 202 22.32 46.46 -23.04
C LEU A 202 23.12 47.40 -22.13
N VAL A 203 22.91 47.32 -20.80
CA VAL A 203 23.67 48.13 -19.82
C VAL A 203 25.15 47.79 -19.88
N ILE A 204 25.51 46.50 -19.97
CA ILE A 204 26.91 46.06 -20.08
C ILE A 204 27.54 46.60 -21.38
N LEU A 205 26.83 46.56 -22.51
CA LEU A 205 27.32 47.10 -23.78
C LEU A 205 27.55 48.62 -23.72
N ILE A 206 26.62 49.37 -23.12
CA ILE A 206 26.79 50.83 -22.93
C ILE A 206 28.02 51.12 -22.07
N ILE A 207 28.18 50.40 -20.95
CA ILE A 207 29.35 50.56 -20.08
C ILE A 207 30.64 50.20 -20.83
N ALA A 208 30.63 49.12 -21.62
CA ALA A 208 31.80 48.69 -22.40
C ALA A 208 32.18 49.69 -23.52
N VAL A 209 31.20 50.38 -24.12
CA VAL A 209 31.40 51.43 -25.14
C VAL A 209 31.78 52.78 -24.55
N ILE A 210 31.45 53.06 -23.28
CA ILE A 210 31.93 54.25 -22.55
C ILE A 210 33.33 53.99 -21.94
N ARG A 211 33.67 52.74 -21.60
CA ARG A 211 34.98 52.31 -21.06
C ARG A 211 36.11 52.03 -22.08
N PRO A 212 36.03 52.17 -23.41
CA PRO A 212 37.14 51.82 -24.29
C PRO A 212 38.22 52.91 -24.33
N SER A 213 38.03 54.04 -23.64
CA SER A 213 38.97 55.16 -23.66
C SER A 213 40.01 55.17 -22.53
N SER A 214 40.00 54.22 -21.58
CA SER A 214 40.82 54.34 -20.34
C SER A 214 41.65 53.12 -19.93
N CYS A 215 41.70 52.03 -20.69
CA CYS A 215 42.57 50.89 -20.36
C CYS A 215 43.56 50.62 -21.50
N GLY A 216 44.51 51.53 -21.66
CA GLY A 216 45.72 51.29 -22.43
C GLY A 216 46.78 50.61 -21.56
N MET A 217 47.31 49.51 -22.08
CA MET A 217 48.73 49.14 -22.06
C MET A 217 49.38 48.70 -20.73
N SER A 218 49.78 47.43 -20.66
CA SER A 218 51.21 47.05 -20.55
C SER A 218 51.37 45.53 -20.61
N ILE A 219 51.71 45.04 -21.81
CA ILE A 219 52.43 43.78 -21.99
C ILE A 219 53.83 44.01 -21.41
N THR A 220 54.25 43.24 -20.40
CA THR A 220 55.65 43.19 -19.96
C THR A 220 56.15 41.76 -20.05
N GLU A 221 57.15 41.58 -20.91
CA GLU A 221 57.89 40.36 -21.23
C GLU A 221 58.50 39.64 -20.01
N PRO A 222 58.79 38.34 -20.12
CA PRO A 222 59.59 37.61 -19.15
C PRO A 222 61.09 37.75 -19.51
N ASN A 223 61.91 38.38 -18.65
CA ASN A 223 63.36 38.34 -18.83
C ASN A 223 64.06 37.50 -17.76
N ALA A 224 64.83 36.56 -18.27
CA ALA A 224 65.71 35.66 -17.57
C ALA A 224 66.96 36.40 -17.03
N ALA A 225 67.50 35.84 -15.96
CA ALA A 225 68.91 35.68 -15.64
C ALA A 225 69.93 36.79 -15.97
N SER A 226 70.77 37.03 -14.96
CA SER A 226 72.23 37.12 -15.05
C SER A 226 72.86 38.52 -14.93
N THR A 227 73.69 38.62 -13.88
CA THR A 227 75.01 39.28 -13.81
C THR A 227 75.11 40.80 -14.01
N ALA A 228 75.44 41.51 -12.92
CA ALA A 228 76.53 42.51 -12.81
C ALA A 228 76.41 43.17 -11.42
N THR A 229 77.31 42.92 -10.46
CA THR A 229 78.62 43.59 -10.25
C THR A 229 78.50 45.10 -9.95
N THR A 230 79.16 45.51 -8.85
CA THR A 230 79.72 46.86 -8.55
C THR A 230 78.85 47.72 -7.62
N VAL A 231 79.10 47.70 -6.29
CA VAL A 231 80.06 48.55 -5.53
C VAL A 231 79.61 50.02 -5.41
N THR A 232 79.30 50.45 -4.19
CA THR A 232 79.64 51.81 -3.67
C THR A 232 79.47 51.80 -2.14
N ARG A 233 80.56 51.60 -1.38
CA ARG A 233 81.37 52.64 -0.71
C ARG A 233 80.61 53.38 0.41
N VAL A 234 80.74 52.83 1.61
CA VAL A 234 80.66 53.53 2.90
C VAL A 234 82.00 54.22 3.12
N TRP A 235 82.04 55.52 3.35
CA TRP A 235 83.04 56.21 4.18
C TRP A 235 82.49 57.59 4.61
N PHE A 236 82.92 57.97 5.83
CA PHE A 236 82.77 59.27 6.49
C PHE A 236 83.10 60.48 5.61
#